data_AF-A0AAN8WZ05-F1
#
_entry.id   AF-A0AAN8WZ05-F1
#
_cell.length_a   1.000
_cell.length_b   1.000
_cell.length_c   1.000
_cell.angle_alpha   90.00
_cell.angle_beta   90.00
_cell.angle_gamma   90.00
#
_symmetry.space_group_name_H-M   'P 1'
#
loop_
_entity.id
_entity.type
_entity.pdbx_description
1 polymer ?
#
loop_
_entity_poly.entity_id
_entity_poly.type
_entity_poly.pdbx_seq_one_letter_code
_entity_poly.pdbx_strand_id
1 'polypeptide(L)'
;MTEQKCVLSQCCCGCSLRSGSLAIGIVGLIFAIIGAIYGIYQGVNGITQGWVDLVVNLITIVLCAILIQGVRQEKRGLVMVWVWVTAILIAINIVLGVIGIIVTLNIIGAVILFIIMAIAIYCVLVVRSYAISLSASGGGMA
;
A
#
# COMPACT_ATOMS: atom_id res chain seq x y z
N MET A 1 14.43 -25.94 15.93
CA MET A 1 14.96 -24.68 16.50
C MET A 1 14.54 -23.54 15.61
N THR A 2 13.52 -22.80 16.06
CA THR A 2 13.35 -21.34 15.87
C THR A 2 13.77 -20.72 14.52
N GLU A 3 13.11 -21.09 13.42
CA GLU A 3 12.90 -20.13 12.33
C GLU A 3 11.59 -19.37 12.60
N GLN A 4 11.58 -18.56 13.67
CA GLN A 4 10.58 -17.49 13.81
C GLN A 4 10.91 -16.42 12.77
N LYS A 5 10.50 -16.66 11.52
CA LYS A 5 10.59 -15.73 10.40
C LYS A 5 9.68 -14.53 10.66
N CYS A 6 10.12 -13.58 11.48
CA CYS A 6 9.56 -12.24 11.71
C CYS A 6 8.05 -12.09 11.41
N VAL A 7 7.21 -12.89 12.05
CA VAL A 7 5.76 -12.72 11.97
C VAL A 7 5.39 -11.82 13.14
N LEU A 8 5.08 -10.55 12.88
CA LEU A 8 4.56 -9.68 13.94
C LEU A 8 3.22 -10.28 14.41
N SER A 9 3.15 -10.69 15.68
CA SER A 9 1.92 -11.22 16.29
C SER A 9 0.90 -10.13 16.58
N GLN A 10 1.33 -8.87 16.64
CA GLN A 10 0.51 -7.70 16.97
C GLN A 10 0.99 -6.48 16.15
N CYS A 11 0.04 -5.65 15.70
CA CYS A 11 0.37 -4.33 15.13
C CYS A 11 0.85 -3.37 16.23
N CYS A 12 1.56 -2.29 15.88
CA CYS A 12 2.06 -1.27 16.82
C CYS A 12 0.99 -0.65 17.76
N CYS A 13 -0.30 -0.81 17.45
CA CYS A 13 -1.42 -0.33 18.27
C CYS A 13 -2.06 -1.41 19.17
N GLY A 14 -1.47 -2.60 19.26
CA GLY A 14 -2.02 -3.75 20.01
C GLY A 14 -3.23 -4.42 19.35
N CYS A 15 -3.63 -3.99 18.14
CA CYS A 15 -4.76 -4.57 17.41
C CYS A 15 -4.37 -5.87 16.69
N SER A 16 -5.36 -6.74 16.44
CA SER A 16 -5.21 -7.95 15.62
C SER A 16 -4.74 -7.60 14.20
N LEU A 17 -3.92 -8.46 13.58
CA LEU A 17 -3.45 -8.25 12.19
C LEU A 17 -4.59 -8.06 11.19
N ARG A 18 -5.74 -8.69 11.46
CA ARG A 18 -6.97 -8.52 10.67
C ARG A 18 -7.49 -7.08 10.74
N SER A 19 -7.55 -6.50 11.93
CA SER A 19 -7.97 -5.10 12.11
C SER A 19 -6.96 -4.14 11.49
N GLY A 20 -5.66 -4.40 11.66
CA GLY A 20 -4.60 -3.59 11.07
C GLY A 20 -4.60 -3.56 9.55
N SER A 21 -4.73 -4.71 8.90
CA SER A 21 -4.82 -4.79 7.43
C SER A 21 -6.07 -4.12 6.88
N LEU A 22 -7.22 -4.27 7.56
CA LEU A 22 -8.46 -3.60 7.19
C LEU A 22 -8.36 -2.08 7.37
N ALA A 23 -7.75 -1.61 8.45
CA ALA A 23 -7.50 -0.19 8.69
C ALA A 23 -6.61 0.43 7.59
N ILE A 24 -5.53 -0.26 7.20
CA ILE A 24 -4.65 0.19 6.09
C ILE A 24 -5.45 0.28 4.79
N GLY A 25 -6.33 -0.68 4.51
CA GLY A 25 -7.22 -0.66 3.35
C GLY A 25 -8.16 0.55 3.33
N ILE A 26 -8.82 0.84 4.46
CA ILE A 26 -9.74 1.98 4.59
C ILE A 26 -8.99 3.30 4.45
N VAL A 27 -7.88 3.46 5.17
CA VAL A 27 -7.07 4.69 5.13
C VAL A 27 -6.55 4.94 3.72
N GLY A 28 -6.03 3.90 3.07
CA GLY A 28 -5.59 3.98 1.66
C GLY A 28 -6.71 4.38 0.71
N LEU A 29 -7.93 3.87 0.92
CA LEU A 29 -9.09 4.22 0.11
C LEU A 29 -9.49 5.68 0.27
N ILE A 30 -9.45 6.21 1.50
CA ILE A 30 -9.71 7.63 1.77
C ILE A 30 -8.67 8.51 1.06
N PHE A 31 -7.39 8.18 1.19
CA PHE A 31 -6.32 8.93 0.52
C PHE A 31 -6.45 8.88 -1.01
N ALA A 32 -6.79 7.73 -1.58
CA ALA A 32 -6.98 7.59 -3.01
C ALA A 32 -8.18 8.39 -3.54
N ILE A 33 -9.26 8.51 -2.76
CA ILE A 33 -10.41 9.36 -3.12
C ILE A 33 -10.01 10.84 -3.11
N ILE A 34 -9.32 11.29 -2.05
CA ILE A 34 -8.83 12.68 -1.97
C ILE A 34 -7.87 12.97 -3.12
N GLY A 35 -6.96 12.03 -3.42
CA GLY A 35 -6.03 12.10 -4.53
C GLY A 35 -6.73 12.18 -5.88
N ALA A 36 -7.78 11.39 -6.10
CA ALA A 36 -8.58 11.45 -7.34
C ALA A 36 -9.25 12.82 -7.52
N ILE A 37 -9.84 13.39 -6.47
CA ILE A 37 -10.44 14.74 -6.52
C ILE A 37 -9.37 15.78 -6.87
N TYR A 38 -8.19 15.69 -6.25
CA TYR A 38 -7.08 16.59 -6.53
C TYR A 38 -6.54 16.43 -7.97
N GLY A 39 -6.47 15.20 -8.48
CA GLY A 39 -6.10 14.89 -9.86
C GLY A 39 -7.07 15.51 -10.87
N ILE A 40 -8.38 15.42 -10.62
CA ILE A 40 -9.41 16.08 -11.44
C ILE A 40 -9.22 17.59 -11.41
N TYR A 41 -9.04 18.19 -10.23
CA TYR A 41 -8.83 19.63 -10.09
C TYR A 41 -7.61 20.11 -10.90
N GLN A 42 -6.48 19.42 -10.80
CA GLN A 42 -5.29 19.72 -11.60
C GLN A 42 -5.49 19.50 -13.10
N GLY A 43 -6.18 18.41 -13.48
CA GLY A 43 -6.46 18.09 -14.87
C GLY A 43 -7.33 19.15 -15.56
N VAL A 44 -8.32 19.70 -14.84
CA VAL A 44 -9.17 20.80 -15.32
C VAL A 44 -8.38 22.12 -15.44
N ASN A 45 -7.38 22.33 -14.58
CA ASN A 45 -6.47 23.49 -14.67
C ASN A 45 -5.42 23.38 -15.78
N GLY A 46 -5.48 22.34 -16.63
CA GLY A 46 -4.58 22.16 -17.77
C GLY A 46 -3.25 21.49 -17.43
N ILE A 47 -3.07 21.00 -16.21
CA ILE A 47 -1.87 20.25 -15.82
C ILE A 47 -2.07 18.79 -16.24
N THR A 48 -1.33 18.36 -17.27
CA THR A 48 -1.42 17.00 -17.83
C THR A 48 -1.12 15.91 -16.80
N GLN A 49 -0.28 16.21 -15.80
CA GLN A 49 0.03 15.31 -14.70
C GLN A 49 -1.21 14.93 -13.87
N GLY A 50 -2.21 15.82 -13.75
CA GLY A 50 -3.44 15.54 -13.01
C GLY A 50 -4.23 14.36 -13.56
N TRP A 51 -4.21 14.14 -14.88
CA TRP A 51 -4.86 12.99 -15.52
C TRP A 51 -4.15 11.67 -15.21
N VAL A 52 -2.81 11.71 -15.17
CA VAL A 52 -2.01 10.54 -14.79
C VAL A 52 -2.28 10.18 -13.33
N ASP A 53 -2.26 11.17 -12.44
CA ASP A 53 -2.57 10.99 -11.02
C ASP A 53 -3.98 10.44 -10.82
N LEU A 54 -4.96 10.91 -11.60
CA LEU A 54 -6.33 10.39 -11.56
C LEU A 54 -6.38 8.89 -11.89
N VAL A 55 -5.72 8.46 -12.96
CA VAL A 55 -5.68 7.05 -13.36
C VAL A 55 -5.00 6.20 -12.29
N VAL A 56 -3.88 6.66 -11.74
CA VAL A 56 -3.17 5.95 -10.66
C VAL A 56 -4.05 5.83 -9.40
N ASN A 57 -4.77 6.90 -9.03
CA ASN A 57 -5.68 6.88 -7.89
C ASN A 57 -6.87 5.92 -8.12
N LEU A 58 -7.43 5.86 -9.34
CA LEU A 58 -8.49 4.90 -9.67
C LEU A 58 -8.01 3.44 -9.54
N ILE A 59 -6.81 3.13 -10.05
CA ILE A 59 -6.20 1.80 -9.87
C ILE A 59 -6.01 1.50 -8.38
N THR A 60 -5.56 2.49 -7.60
CA THR A 60 -5.37 2.36 -6.15
C THR A 60 -6.69 2.08 -5.42
N ILE A 61 -7.79 2.73 -5.81
CA ILE A 61 -9.13 2.46 -5.26
C ILE A 61 -9.53 1.00 -5.51
N VAL A 62 -9.33 0.51 -6.73
CA VAL A 62 -9.61 -0.90 -7.09
C VAL A 62 -8.75 -1.86 -6.26
N LEU A 63 -7.46 -1.56 -6.10
CA LEU A 63 -6.57 -2.35 -5.26
C LEU A 63 -7.03 -2.36 -3.79
N CYS A 64 -7.39 -1.22 -3.22
CA CYS A 64 -7.94 -1.14 -1.86
C CYS A 64 -9.22 -1.96 -1.71
N ALA A 65 -10.12 -1.94 -2.70
CA ALA A 65 -11.33 -2.76 -2.70
C ALA A 65 -10.99 -4.26 -2.71
N ILE A 66 -10.03 -4.69 -3.54
CA ILE A 66 -9.52 -6.07 -3.59
C ILE A 66 -8.93 -6.48 -2.24
N LEU A 67 -8.15 -5.61 -1.59
CA LEU A 67 -7.59 -5.87 -0.27
C LEU A 67 -8.71 -6.10 0.76
N ILE A 68 -9.68 -5.19 0.83
CA ILE A 68 -10.80 -5.27 1.78
C ILE A 68 -11.60 -6.57 1.54
N GLN A 69 -11.88 -6.90 0.29
CA GLN A 69 -12.58 -8.13 -0.06
C GLN A 69 -11.74 -9.38 0.26
N GLY A 70 -10.43 -9.35 0.03
CA GLY A 70 -9.49 -10.42 0.37
C GLY A 70 -9.42 -10.70 1.88
N VAL A 71 -9.41 -9.64 2.71
CA VAL A 71 -9.44 -9.74 4.17
C VAL A 71 -10.79 -10.27 4.68
N ARG A 72 -11.91 -9.88 4.05
CA ARG A 72 -13.25 -10.38 4.42
C ARG A 72 -13.47 -11.84 4.02
N GLN A 73 -12.97 -12.26 2.86
CA GLN A 73 -13.10 -13.63 2.37
C GLN A 73 -12.02 -14.57 2.89
N GLU A 74 -11.06 -14.07 3.68
CA GLU A 74 -9.90 -14.83 4.19
C GLU A 74 -9.10 -15.55 3.08
N LYS A 75 -9.20 -15.05 1.85
CA LYS A 75 -8.56 -15.61 0.65
C LYS A 75 -7.17 -15.02 0.48
N ARG A 76 -6.16 -15.81 0.84
CA ARG A 76 -4.73 -15.46 0.71
C ARG A 76 -4.35 -14.94 -0.68
N GLY A 77 -4.87 -15.57 -1.74
CA GLY A 77 -4.52 -15.21 -3.12
C GLY A 77 -4.79 -13.74 -3.45
N LEU A 78 -5.94 -13.23 -3.05
CA LEU A 78 -6.34 -11.83 -3.29
C LEU A 78 -5.44 -10.84 -2.54
N VAL A 79 -5.11 -11.17 -1.28
CA VAL A 79 -4.22 -10.32 -0.46
C VAL A 79 -2.79 -10.33 -1.01
N MET A 80 -2.29 -11.49 -1.47
CA MET A 80 -0.97 -11.59 -2.10
C MET A 80 -0.88 -10.76 -3.38
N VAL A 81 -1.88 -10.80 -4.25
CA VAL A 81 -1.91 -9.98 -5.47
C VAL A 81 -1.78 -8.50 -5.14
N TRP A 82 -2.52 -8.01 -4.14
CA TRP A 82 -2.40 -6.64 -3.68
C TRP A 82 -0.98 -6.28 -3.22
N VAL A 83 -0.34 -7.16 -2.44
CA VAL A 83 1.03 -6.98 -1.96
C VAL A 83 2.01 -6.87 -3.12
N TRP A 84 1.91 -7.75 -4.11
CA TRP A 84 2.79 -7.74 -5.28
C TRP A 84 2.62 -6.47 -6.13
N VAL A 85 1.38 -6.08 -6.43
CA VAL A 85 1.11 -4.87 -7.21
C VAL A 85 1.60 -3.62 -6.46
N THR A 86 1.33 -3.54 -5.16
CA THR A 86 1.78 -2.41 -4.33
C THR A 86 3.30 -2.35 -4.23
N ALA A 87 3.98 -3.49 -4.10
CA ALA A 87 5.43 -3.55 -4.08
C ALA A 87 6.06 -3.04 -5.39
N ILE A 88 5.49 -3.42 -6.54
CA ILE A 88 5.93 -2.94 -7.87
C ILE A 88 5.70 -1.43 -7.98
N LEU A 89 4.53 -0.93 -7.55
CA LEU A 89 4.22 0.50 -7.57
C LEU A 89 5.18 1.29 -6.68
N ILE A 90 5.52 0.80 -5.48
CA ILE A 90 6.52 1.43 -4.62
C ILE A 90 7.88 1.46 -5.31
N ALA A 91 8.31 0.35 -5.93
CA ALA A 91 9.57 0.30 -6.66
C ALA A 91 9.63 1.33 -7.81
N ILE A 92 8.54 1.49 -8.57
CA ILE A 92 8.46 2.50 -9.62
C ILE A 92 8.54 3.93 -9.03
N ASN A 93 7.80 4.19 -7.94
CA ASN A 93 7.83 5.48 -7.26
C ASN A 93 9.21 5.82 -6.67
N ILE A 94 9.98 4.82 -6.24
CA ILE A 94 11.38 5.00 -5.82
C ILE A 94 12.20 5.57 -6.97
N VAL A 95 12.16 4.91 -8.14
CA VAL A 95 12.96 5.30 -9.29
C VAL A 95 12.58 6.71 -9.75
N LEU A 96 11.28 6.98 -9.90
CA LEU A 96 10.79 8.31 -10.29
C LEU A 96 11.11 9.38 -9.26
N GLY A 97 10.98 9.06 -7.97
CA GLY A 97 11.30 9.97 -6.86
C GLY A 97 12.78 10.35 -6.85
N VAL A 98 13.68 9.39 -7.03
CA VAL A 98 15.13 9.64 -7.10
C VAL A 98 15.47 10.53 -8.30
N ILE A 99 14.91 10.25 -9.47
CA ILE A 99 15.10 11.10 -10.66
C ILE A 99 14.59 12.53 -10.40
N GLY A 100 13.41 12.68 -9.79
CA GLY A 100 12.83 13.98 -9.44
C GLY A 100 13.70 14.79 -8.48
N ILE A 101 14.29 14.13 -7.47
CA ILE A 101 15.20 14.78 -6.51
C ILE A 101 16.46 15.32 -7.22
N ILE A 102 17.04 14.53 -8.14
CA ILE A 102 18.24 14.92 -8.89
C ILE A 102 17.96 16.15 -9.76
N VAL A 103 16.80 16.20 -10.40
CA VAL A 103 16.43 17.30 -11.32
C VAL A 103 16.06 18.58 -10.57
N THR A 104 15.32 18.47 -9.46
CA THR A 104 14.75 19.64 -8.77
C THR A 104 15.60 20.17 -7.62
N LEU A 105 16.56 19.38 -7.12
CA LEU A 105 17.40 19.69 -5.95
C LEU A 105 16.58 20.09 -4.69
N ASN A 106 15.33 19.65 -4.60
CA ASN A 106 14.44 19.99 -3.49
C ASN A 106 14.63 19.02 -2.32
N ILE A 107 15.46 19.43 -1.35
CA ILE A 107 15.78 18.65 -0.15
C ILE A 107 14.53 18.37 0.69
N ILE A 108 13.60 19.33 0.79
CA ILE A 108 12.37 19.17 1.58
C ILE A 108 11.50 18.06 0.96
N GLY A 109 11.35 18.07 -0.37
CA GLY A 109 10.62 17.02 -1.10
C GLY A 109 11.25 15.64 -0.90
N ALA A 110 12.58 15.57 -0.89
CA ALA A 110 13.31 14.32 -0.66
C ALA A 110 13.03 13.72 0.74
N VAL A 111 13.05 14.54 1.79
CA VAL A 111 12.78 14.07 3.16
C VAL A 111 11.35 13.55 3.30
N ILE A 112 10.37 14.27 2.75
CA ILE A 112 8.95 13.84 2.79
C ILE A 112 8.80 12.51 2.05
N LEU A 113 9.41 12.36 0.88
CA LEU A 113 9.35 11.13 0.09
C LEU A 113 9.93 9.93 0.87
N PHE A 114 11.06 10.11 1.55
CA PHE A 114 11.66 9.07 2.39
C PHE A 114 10.75 8.62 3.54
N ILE A 115 10.04 9.55 4.19
CA ILE A 115 9.10 9.23 5.27
C ILE A 115 7.92 8.42 4.72
N ILE A 116 7.32 8.89 3.62
CA ILE A 116 6.19 8.21 2.97
C ILE A 116 6.58 6.79 2.55
N MET A 117 7.78 6.63 2.02
CA MET A 117 8.34 5.34 1.63
C MET A 117 8.51 4.38 2.81
N ALA A 118 9.07 4.84 3.92
CA ALA A 118 9.24 4.02 5.10
C ALA A 118 7.88 3.52 5.62
N ILE A 119 6.87 4.39 5.62
CA ILE A 119 5.49 4.03 5.98
C ILE A 119 4.91 3.01 4.99
N ALA A 120 5.10 3.22 3.69
CA ALA A 120 4.59 2.30 2.66
C ALA A 120 5.21 0.90 2.76
N ILE A 121 6.53 0.82 2.96
CA ILE A 121 7.24 -0.46 3.18
C ILE A 121 6.69 -1.15 4.43
N TYR A 122 6.51 -0.40 5.52
CA TYR A 122 5.91 -0.93 6.75
C TYR A 122 4.51 -1.50 6.50
N CYS A 123 3.64 -0.78 5.79
CA CYS A 123 2.30 -1.26 5.42
C CYS A 123 2.36 -2.55 4.60
N VAL A 124 3.25 -2.65 3.62
CA VAL A 124 3.44 -3.86 2.81
C VAL A 124 3.89 -5.04 3.66
N LEU A 125 4.82 -4.82 4.58
CA LEU A 125 5.30 -5.86 5.50
C LEU A 125 4.17 -6.36 6.42
N VAL A 126 3.34 -5.47 6.95
CA VAL A 126 2.18 -5.83 7.79
C VAL A 126 1.19 -6.69 7.01
N VAL A 127 0.83 -6.29 5.79
CA VAL A 127 -0.12 -7.05 4.95
C VAL A 127 0.47 -8.40 4.52
N ARG A 128 1.78 -8.45 4.21
CA ARG A 128 2.49 -9.71 3.92
C ARG A 128 2.50 -10.65 5.12
N SER A 129 2.77 -10.13 6.32
CA SER A 129 2.73 -10.91 7.57
C SER A 129 1.34 -11.52 7.78
N TYR A 130 0.29 -10.74 7.54
CA TYR A 130 -1.10 -11.23 7.60
C TYR A 130 -1.37 -12.35 6.59
N ALA A 131 -0.93 -12.20 5.34
CA ALA A 131 -1.10 -13.23 4.31
C ALA A 131 -0.38 -14.55 4.65
N ILE A 132 0.75 -14.50 5.36
CA ILE A 132 1.47 -15.69 5.84
C ILE A 132 0.71 -16.33 7.02
N SER A 133 0.19 -15.55 7.96
CA SER A 133 -0.60 -16.08 9.09
C SER A 133 -1.85 -16.86 8.62
N LEU A 134 -2.50 -16.41 7.54
CA LEU A 134 -3.61 -17.13 6.91
C LEU A 134 -3.17 -18.48 6.33
N SER A 135 -1.98 -18.58 5.75
CA SER A 135 -1.47 -19.86 5.23
C SER A 135 -1.14 -20.87 6.32
N ALA A 136 -0.68 -20.41 7.48
CA ALA A 136 -0.40 -21.29 8.61
C ALA A 136 -1.70 -21.87 9.20
N SER A 137 -2.78 -21.08 9.23
CA SER A 137 -4.08 -21.55 9.73
C SER A 137 -4.80 -22.49 8.76
N GLY A 138 -4.60 -22.34 7.45
CA GLY A 138 -5.24 -23.18 6.43
C GLY A 138 -4.55 -24.52 6.16
N GLY A 139 -3.27 -24.67 6.56
CA GLY A 139 -2.49 -25.90 6.34
C GLY A 139 -2.71 -27.01 7.37
N GLY A 140 -3.57 -26.80 8.38
CA GLY A 140 -3.89 -27.81 9.40
C GLY A 140 -5.14 -28.65 9.11
N MET A 141 -5.75 -28.50 7.93
CA MET A 141 -6.96 -29.24 7.52
C MET A 141 -6.83 -29.85 6.12
N ALA A 142 -5.63 -30.32 5.78
CA ALA A 142 -5.39 -31.15 4.59
C ALA A 142 -4.61 -32.40 5.01
#